data_AF-A0A6B1I814-F1
#
_entry.id   AF-A0A6B1I814-F1
#
_cell.length_a   1.000
_cell.length_b   1.000
_cell.length_c   1.000
_cell.angle_alpha   90.00
_cell.angle_beta   90.00
_cell.angle_gamma   90.00
#
_symmetry.space_group_name_H-M   'P 1'
#
loop_
_entity.id
_entity.type
_entity.pdbx_description
1 polymer ?
#
loop_
_entity_poly.entity_id
_entity_poly.type
_entity_poly.pdbx_seq_one_letter_code
_entity_poly.pdbx_strand_id
1 'polypeptide(L)'
;MTTTNAMMKTKAKGESAPMTRDLHSEYFTTSHNISTRQQRGQLIANMKNQIYRIDDTHYKVNSQSNNKQYDIISTEYGWTCSCPDHKYRHVCCKHIHAVEISKRMRDAVQKTVIIPQIDLGSCKFCSSENIVKNGTKQLKKGGSVQLYKCKDCGKKFRHNLGFERKQATPEQITMAVDLVFSGLSTRKTAFALKGMNIKVTHQTVLNWTTEYSRLMDKFMDKIQPQVGEQWRTDELYLKIKGNRKYLFAMLDSETRFWIAKMIATHKGNDDVAPMFKQAKKVAGKVPTTLISDKAANFHHAWKKQYKTKNFLHKDTEHIHDVAFDGIHHNNQMESFNGATLRHREKVCRGLKKDDSSIISGLRIYHNFVRPHLGLPNNMTPAEAAGITIEGENKILTMIRAAARSTK
;
A
#
# COMPACT_ATOMS: atom_id res chain seq x y z
N MET A 1 -57.65 -28.25 3.92
CA MET A 1 -58.36 -26.98 3.69
C MET A 1 -57.72 -26.31 2.49
N THR A 2 -58.52 -25.99 1.48
CA THR A 2 -58.10 -25.62 0.11
C THR A 2 -58.87 -24.37 -0.31
N THR A 3 -58.15 -23.34 -0.78
CA THR A 3 -58.54 -22.20 -1.66
C THR A 3 -57.35 -21.21 -1.65
N THR A 4 -56.77 -20.61 -2.71
CA THR A 4 -57.13 -20.13 -4.07
C THR A 4 -57.75 -18.73 -4.18
N ASN A 5 -56.90 -17.75 -4.54
CA ASN A 5 -57.07 -16.60 -5.46
C ASN A 5 -58.33 -15.68 -5.46
N ALA A 6 -58.08 -14.37 -5.29
CA ALA A 6 -58.56 -13.25 -6.14
C ALA A 6 -57.71 -12.00 -5.80
N MET A 7 -56.91 -11.37 -6.67
CA MET A 7 -57.23 -10.51 -7.84
C MET A 7 -58.23 -9.37 -7.60
N MET A 8 -57.73 -8.13 -7.64
CA MET A 8 -58.50 -6.93 -8.02
C MET A 8 -57.69 -6.05 -8.98
N LYS A 9 -58.38 -5.43 -9.95
CA LYS A 9 -57.83 -4.60 -11.04
C LYS A 9 -58.30 -3.15 -10.86
N THR A 10 -57.55 -2.18 -11.39
CA THR A 10 -58.13 -0.95 -11.96
C THR A 10 -57.28 -0.42 -13.13
N LYS A 11 -57.98 -0.04 -14.22
CA LYS A 11 -57.49 0.72 -15.39
C LYS A 11 -57.59 2.23 -15.05
N ALA A 12 -56.71 3.15 -15.46
CA ALA A 12 -56.20 3.54 -16.79
C ALA A 12 -57.19 4.37 -17.66
N LYS A 13 -56.84 5.66 -17.83
CA LYS A 13 -57.14 6.62 -18.91
C LYS A 13 -56.01 7.69 -18.87
N GLY A 14 -55.50 8.30 -19.93
CA GLY A 14 -55.88 8.21 -21.35
C GLY A 14 -55.95 9.60 -21.98
N GLU A 15 -55.24 9.80 -23.11
CA GLU A 15 -55.25 10.96 -24.04
C GLU A 15 -54.63 12.29 -23.52
N SER A 16 -53.95 13.18 -24.28
CA SER A 16 -53.44 13.18 -25.68
C SER A 16 -52.23 14.18 -25.87
N ALA A 17 -52.06 14.80 -27.06
CA ALA A 17 -51.02 15.78 -27.47
C ALA A 17 -51.58 16.69 -28.61
N PRO A 18 -50.79 17.44 -29.44
CA PRO A 18 -49.72 18.44 -29.21
C PRO A 18 -50.06 19.84 -29.84
N MET A 19 -49.22 20.88 -29.69
CA MET A 19 -48.78 21.78 -30.80
C MET A 19 -47.81 22.92 -30.40
N THR A 20 -47.07 23.39 -31.42
CA THR A 20 -45.96 24.37 -31.46
C THR A 20 -46.28 25.82 -31.08
N ARG A 21 -45.29 26.54 -30.50
CA ARG A 21 -44.87 27.88 -30.97
C ARG A 21 -43.55 28.35 -30.32
N ASP A 22 -42.56 28.71 -31.13
CA ASP A 22 -41.44 29.56 -30.73
C ASP A 22 -41.90 31.02 -30.59
N LEU A 23 -41.26 31.79 -29.68
CA LEU A 23 -40.67 33.11 -29.92
C LEU A 23 -40.14 33.77 -28.62
N HIS A 24 -38.86 34.17 -28.64
CA HIS A 24 -38.15 35.18 -27.83
C HIS A 24 -38.70 35.66 -26.47
N SER A 25 -37.92 35.53 -25.40
CA SER A 25 -36.91 36.52 -24.94
C SER A 25 -36.52 36.25 -23.48
N GLU A 26 -35.26 36.56 -23.11
CA GLU A 26 -34.71 36.91 -21.77
C GLU A 26 -35.35 36.29 -20.50
N TYR A 27 -34.62 35.69 -19.55
CA TYR A 27 -33.37 36.14 -18.94
C TYR A 27 -32.48 34.95 -18.51
N PHE A 28 -31.23 34.90 -18.99
CA PHE A 28 -30.19 34.03 -18.42
C PHE A 28 -29.32 34.82 -17.45
N THR A 29 -29.58 34.72 -16.14
CA THR A 29 -28.67 35.25 -15.11
C THR A 29 -27.56 34.25 -14.81
N THR A 30 -26.36 34.54 -15.31
CA THR A 30 -25.19 33.68 -15.17
C THR A 30 -24.73 33.51 -13.72
N SER A 31 -24.75 32.28 -13.19
CA SER A 31 -24.07 31.95 -11.95
C SER A 31 -22.54 31.98 -12.13
N HIS A 32 -21.89 33.00 -11.56
CA HIS A 32 -20.44 33.11 -11.56
C HIS A 32 -19.81 32.05 -10.63
N ASN A 33 -19.51 30.89 -11.20
CA ASN A 33 -18.83 29.80 -10.52
C ASN A 33 -17.33 30.14 -10.36
N ILE A 34 -16.97 30.80 -9.25
CA ILE A 34 -15.58 31.23 -8.97
C ILE A 34 -14.74 30.02 -8.52
N SER A 35 -14.39 29.18 -9.49
CA SER A 35 -13.44 28.07 -9.30
C SER A 35 -12.09 28.60 -8.78
N THR A 36 -11.53 27.98 -7.75
CA THR A 36 -10.25 28.40 -7.15
C THR A 36 -9.06 28.26 -8.13
N ARG A 37 -7.94 28.94 -7.86
CA ARG A 37 -6.72 28.81 -8.69
C ARG A 37 -6.24 27.37 -8.80
N GLN A 38 -6.34 26.62 -7.70
CA GLN A 38 -6.00 25.20 -7.62
C GLN A 38 -6.95 24.33 -8.48
N GLN A 39 -8.27 24.56 -8.41
CA GLN A 39 -9.24 23.86 -9.26
C GLN A 39 -9.00 24.11 -10.75
N ARG A 40 -8.69 25.37 -11.13
CA ARG A 40 -8.30 25.70 -12.51
C ARG A 40 -7.00 25.02 -12.92
N GLY A 41 -6.02 24.90 -12.02
CA GLY A 41 -4.79 24.15 -12.26
C GLY A 41 -5.01 22.65 -12.47
N GLN A 42 -5.92 22.04 -11.71
CA GLN A 42 -6.32 20.63 -11.89
C GLN A 42 -6.96 20.39 -13.25
N LEU A 43 -7.83 21.30 -13.72
CA LEU A 43 -8.41 21.22 -15.06
C LEU A 43 -7.34 21.29 -16.16
N ILE A 44 -6.35 22.17 -16.05
CA ILE A 44 -5.22 22.25 -16.99
C ILE A 44 -4.41 20.94 -16.98
N ALA A 45 -4.11 20.39 -15.80
CA ALA A 45 -3.33 19.16 -15.68
C ALA A 45 -4.04 17.92 -16.23
N ASN A 46 -5.38 17.89 -16.18
CA ASN A 46 -6.19 16.78 -16.71
C ASN A 46 -6.43 16.89 -18.24
N MET A 47 -6.17 18.05 -18.86
CA MET A 47 -6.36 18.26 -20.30
C MET A 47 -5.14 17.80 -21.10
N LYS A 48 -5.37 17.07 -22.20
CA LYS A 48 -4.31 16.66 -23.13
C LYS A 48 -3.65 17.89 -23.77
N ASN A 49 -2.34 17.81 -24.01
CA ASN A 49 -1.54 18.80 -24.73
C ASN A 49 -1.58 20.23 -24.13
N GLN A 50 -1.76 20.37 -22.81
CA GLN A 50 -1.69 21.68 -22.13
C GLN A 50 -0.35 21.97 -21.46
N ILE A 51 0.44 20.95 -21.12
CA ILE A 51 1.70 21.06 -20.38
C ILE A 51 2.79 20.33 -21.15
N TYR A 52 3.84 21.07 -21.53
CA TYR A 52 5.03 20.57 -22.18
C TYR A 52 6.20 20.62 -21.20
N ARG A 53 6.92 19.52 -21.08
CA ARG A 53 8.14 19.43 -20.27
C ARG A 53 9.34 19.75 -21.16
N ILE A 54 10.22 20.64 -20.70
CA ILE A 54 11.52 20.87 -21.32
C ILE A 54 12.57 20.04 -20.56
N ASP A 55 12.62 20.20 -19.23
CA ASP A 55 13.48 19.41 -18.33
C ASP A 55 12.81 19.18 -16.96
N ASP A 56 13.53 18.82 -15.89
CA ASP A 56 12.95 18.61 -14.54
C ASP A 56 12.58 19.90 -13.81
N THR A 57 13.14 21.03 -14.27
CA THR A 57 13.06 22.38 -13.71
C THR A 57 12.36 23.40 -14.61
N HIS A 58 12.14 23.11 -15.90
CA HIS A 58 11.49 24.01 -16.85
C HIS A 58 10.32 23.34 -17.61
N TYR A 59 9.18 24.01 -17.59
CA TYR A 59 7.93 23.61 -18.23
C TYR A 59 7.33 24.76 -19.04
N LYS A 60 6.57 24.44 -20.09
CA LYS A 60 5.70 25.38 -20.80
C LYS A 60 4.24 24.96 -20.66
N VAL A 61 3.37 25.91 -20.36
CA VAL A 61 1.92 25.67 -20.18
C VAL A 61 1.14 26.57 -21.13
N ASN A 62 0.21 25.97 -21.88
CA ASN A 62 -0.72 26.70 -22.75
C ASN A 62 -1.70 27.55 -21.91
N SER A 63 -2.03 28.74 -22.41
CA SER A 63 -3.11 29.55 -21.88
C SER A 63 -4.47 28.98 -22.31
N GLN A 64 -5.42 28.91 -21.37
CA GLN A 64 -6.80 28.45 -21.66
C GLN A 64 -7.65 29.47 -22.43
N SER A 65 -7.19 30.72 -22.56
CA SER A 65 -7.97 31.85 -23.11
C SER A 65 -7.36 32.49 -24.35
N ASN A 66 -6.13 32.12 -24.69
CA ASN A 66 -5.35 32.74 -25.78
C ASN A 66 -4.35 31.71 -26.30
N ASN A 67 -3.88 31.84 -27.55
CA ASN A 67 -2.84 30.95 -28.10
C ASN A 67 -1.41 31.32 -27.61
N LYS A 68 -1.26 31.65 -26.32
CA LYS A 68 0.01 32.01 -25.68
C LYS A 68 0.49 30.88 -24.77
N GLN A 69 1.80 30.66 -24.73
CA GLN A 69 2.46 29.78 -23.76
C GLN A 69 3.12 30.62 -22.66
N TYR A 70 3.16 30.04 -21.46
CA TYR A 70 3.89 30.58 -20.31
C TYR A 70 4.94 29.59 -19.85
N ASP A 71 6.12 30.11 -19.51
CA ASP A 71 7.24 29.36 -18.94
C ASP A 71 7.08 29.27 -17.42
N ILE A 72 7.26 28.07 -16.89
CA ILE A 72 7.25 27.77 -15.46
C ILE A 72 8.63 27.20 -15.11
N ILE A 73 9.38 27.90 -14.27
CA ILE A 73 10.80 27.61 -13.97
C ILE A 73 10.97 27.42 -12.46
N SER A 74 11.65 26.35 -12.07
CA SER A 74 12.02 26.07 -10.69
C SER A 74 13.21 26.92 -10.29
N THR A 75 13.03 27.73 -9.25
CA THR A 75 14.09 28.56 -8.63
C THR A 75 14.34 28.12 -7.19
N GLU A 76 15.35 28.67 -6.53
CA GLU A 76 15.62 28.43 -5.11
C GLU A 76 14.45 28.82 -4.19
N TYR A 77 13.60 29.76 -4.64
CA TYR A 77 12.40 30.22 -3.94
C TYR A 77 11.11 29.49 -4.40
N GLY A 78 11.24 28.44 -5.20
CA GLY A 78 10.13 27.64 -5.74
C GLY A 78 9.79 27.93 -7.20
N TRP A 79 8.59 27.53 -7.63
CA TRP A 79 8.12 27.68 -9.01
C TRP A 79 7.74 29.12 -9.34
N THR A 80 8.40 29.67 -10.35
CA THR A 80 8.07 30.97 -10.96
C THR A 80 7.34 30.76 -12.28
N CYS A 81 6.48 31.69 -12.69
CA CYS A 81 5.71 31.58 -13.94
C CYS A 81 5.65 32.91 -14.70
N SER A 82 5.87 32.89 -16.01
CA SER A 82 5.85 34.11 -16.85
C SER A 82 4.45 34.69 -17.13
N CYS A 83 3.38 34.11 -16.56
CA CYS A 83 2.02 34.61 -16.79
C CYS A 83 1.70 35.90 -16.00
N PRO A 84 0.78 36.75 -16.49
CA PRO A 84 0.39 37.99 -15.80
C PRO A 84 -0.14 37.80 -14.37
N ASP A 85 -0.91 36.72 -14.10
CA ASP A 85 -1.46 36.46 -12.75
C ASP A 85 -0.35 36.21 -11.72
N HIS A 86 0.76 35.58 -12.11
CA HIS A 86 1.92 35.41 -11.23
C HIS A 86 2.80 36.67 -11.22
N LYS A 87 3.12 37.23 -12.39
CA LYS A 87 4.03 38.38 -12.53
C LYS A 87 3.56 39.64 -11.80
N TYR A 88 2.25 39.90 -11.75
CA TYR A 88 1.70 41.10 -11.11
C TYR A 88 1.17 40.89 -9.69
N ARG A 89 0.85 39.64 -9.29
CA ARG A 89 0.27 39.38 -7.96
C ARG A 89 1.19 38.57 -7.03
N HIS A 90 2.30 38.04 -7.55
CA HIS A 90 3.28 37.20 -6.82
C HIS A 90 2.66 36.00 -6.06
N VAL A 91 1.50 35.49 -6.53
CA VAL A 91 0.82 34.32 -5.96
C VAL A 91 1.06 33.06 -6.81
N CYS A 92 0.89 31.88 -6.22
CA CYS A 92 0.83 30.64 -6.98
C CYS A 92 -0.36 30.68 -7.96
N CYS A 93 -0.05 30.70 -9.26
CA CYS A 93 -1.06 30.81 -10.31
C CYS A 93 -1.54 29.42 -10.77
N LYS A 94 -2.65 29.39 -11.52
CA LYS A 94 -3.22 28.13 -12.05
C LYS A 94 -2.21 27.29 -12.86
N HIS A 95 -1.26 27.91 -13.55
CA HIS A 95 -0.24 27.18 -14.34
C HIS A 95 0.83 26.53 -13.45
N ILE A 96 1.21 27.17 -12.34
CA ILE A 96 2.14 26.56 -11.36
C ILE A 96 1.48 25.34 -10.74
N HIS A 97 0.25 25.47 -10.24
CA HIS A 97 -0.51 24.31 -9.73
C HIS A 97 -0.65 23.20 -10.78
N ALA A 98 -0.88 23.53 -12.05
CA ALA A 98 -0.94 22.55 -13.12
C ALA A 98 0.40 21.79 -13.29
N VAL A 99 1.54 22.50 -13.26
CA VAL A 99 2.88 21.89 -13.31
C VAL A 99 3.18 21.06 -12.06
N GLU A 100 2.82 21.52 -10.87
CA GLU A 100 2.95 20.76 -9.60
C GLU A 100 2.16 19.45 -9.66
N ILE A 101 0.90 19.49 -10.11
CA ILE A 101 0.05 18.31 -10.28
C ILE A 101 0.63 17.38 -11.34
N SER A 102 1.05 17.92 -12.49
CA SER A 102 1.64 17.16 -13.58
C SER A 102 2.99 16.52 -13.19
N LYS A 103 3.80 17.20 -12.38
CA LYS A 103 5.05 16.66 -11.82
C LYS A 103 4.73 15.56 -10.79
N ARG A 104 3.79 15.79 -9.87
CA ARG A 104 3.31 14.75 -8.93
C ARG A 104 2.78 13.50 -9.63
N MET A 105 2.03 13.66 -10.73
CA MET A 105 1.56 12.55 -11.56
C MET A 105 2.71 11.78 -12.22
N ARG A 106 3.71 12.49 -12.78
CA ARG A 106 4.91 11.83 -13.32
C ARG A 106 5.73 11.13 -12.23
N ASP A 107 5.94 11.78 -11.10
CA ASP A 107 6.67 11.20 -9.96
C ASP A 107 5.96 9.95 -9.41
N ALA A 108 4.62 9.90 -9.46
CA ALA A 108 3.83 8.73 -9.11
C ALA A 108 4.00 7.60 -10.14
N VAL A 109 3.90 7.90 -11.45
CA VAL A 109 4.13 6.89 -12.51
C VAL A 109 5.58 6.35 -12.47
N GLN A 110 6.56 7.23 -12.31
CA GLN A 110 7.99 6.92 -12.41
C GLN A 110 8.54 6.15 -11.19
N LYS A 111 7.83 6.15 -10.06
CA LYS A 111 8.18 5.39 -8.85
C LYS A 111 7.26 4.18 -8.61
N THR A 112 6.47 3.75 -9.61
CA THR A 112 5.69 2.51 -9.48
C THR A 112 6.63 1.32 -9.53
N VAL A 113 6.75 0.57 -8.43
CA VAL A 113 7.65 -0.58 -8.31
C VAL A 113 6.89 -1.85 -8.68
N ILE A 114 7.25 -2.46 -9.80
CA ILE A 114 6.74 -3.78 -10.20
C ILE A 114 7.73 -4.84 -9.73
N ILE A 115 7.25 -5.82 -8.96
CA ILE A 115 7.98 -7.03 -8.59
C ILE A 115 7.49 -8.15 -9.51
N PRO A 116 8.24 -8.47 -10.58
CA PRO A 116 7.74 -9.36 -11.61
C PRO A 116 7.70 -10.82 -11.16
N GLN A 117 6.81 -11.60 -11.76
CA GLN A 117 6.72 -13.03 -11.46
C GLN A 117 7.96 -13.74 -12.03
N ILE A 118 8.82 -14.27 -11.15
CA ILE A 118 10.06 -14.91 -11.60
C ILE A 118 9.74 -16.27 -12.23
N ASP A 119 9.82 -16.30 -13.56
CA ASP A 119 9.93 -17.53 -14.32
C ASP A 119 11.22 -18.28 -13.95
N LEU A 120 11.09 -19.60 -13.92
CA LEU A 120 12.17 -20.52 -13.60
C LEU A 120 12.72 -21.21 -14.85
N GLY A 121 12.25 -20.90 -16.07
CA GLY A 121 12.73 -21.45 -17.34
C GLY A 121 14.20 -21.20 -17.68
N SER A 122 14.91 -20.35 -16.92
CA SER A 122 16.34 -20.05 -17.09
C SER A 122 17.25 -20.70 -16.04
N CYS A 123 18.52 -20.94 -16.42
CA CYS A 123 19.48 -21.60 -15.55
C CYS A 123 19.93 -20.67 -14.43
N LYS A 124 19.68 -21.05 -13.17
CA LYS A 124 20.05 -20.26 -11.98
C LYS A 124 21.57 -20.06 -11.72
N PHE A 125 22.43 -20.42 -12.66
CA PHE A 125 23.89 -20.30 -12.58
C PHE A 125 24.53 -19.52 -13.74
N CYS A 126 23.93 -19.52 -14.93
CA CYS A 126 24.45 -18.85 -16.13
C CYS A 126 23.34 -18.18 -16.97
N SER A 127 22.12 -18.11 -16.44
CA SER A 127 20.91 -17.56 -17.07
C SER A 127 20.47 -18.21 -18.39
N SER A 128 21.15 -19.23 -18.92
CA SER A 128 20.75 -19.85 -20.18
C SER A 128 19.39 -20.55 -20.10
N GLU A 129 18.62 -20.48 -21.18
CA GLU A 129 17.34 -21.18 -21.35
C GLU A 129 17.50 -22.64 -21.79
N ASN A 130 18.72 -23.04 -22.21
CA ASN A 130 19.06 -24.40 -22.64
C ASN A 130 19.08 -25.42 -21.48
N ILE A 131 17.91 -25.75 -20.94
CA ILE A 131 17.72 -26.64 -19.79
C ILE A 131 16.98 -27.91 -20.23
N VAL A 132 17.47 -29.06 -19.78
CA VAL A 132 16.79 -30.36 -19.95
C VAL A 132 16.47 -31.01 -18.62
N LYS A 133 15.34 -31.73 -18.56
CA LYS A 133 15.00 -32.66 -17.48
C LYS A 133 16.09 -33.75 -17.44
N ASN A 134 16.67 -34.00 -16.27
CA ASN A 134 17.78 -34.96 -16.10
C ASN A 134 17.56 -35.85 -14.87
N GLY A 135 16.60 -36.76 -14.99
CA GLY A 135 16.21 -37.71 -13.94
C GLY A 135 15.46 -37.06 -12.77
N THR A 136 15.09 -37.88 -11.79
CA THR A 136 14.40 -37.45 -10.56
C THR A 136 15.22 -37.81 -9.33
N LYS A 137 15.01 -37.07 -8.24
CA LYS A 137 15.59 -37.37 -6.92
C LYS A 137 14.47 -37.80 -5.97
N GLN A 138 14.54 -39.03 -5.48
CA GLN A 138 13.64 -39.49 -4.42
C GLN A 138 13.89 -38.72 -3.11
N LEU A 139 12.81 -38.38 -2.42
CA LEU A 139 12.83 -37.74 -1.10
C LEU A 139 12.74 -38.81 0.00
N LYS A 140 13.42 -38.56 1.13
CA LYS A 140 13.47 -39.48 2.29
C LYS A 140 12.12 -39.84 2.94
N LYS A 141 11.03 -39.20 2.53
CA LYS A 141 9.67 -39.38 3.09
C LYS A 141 8.62 -39.74 2.02
N GLY A 142 9.07 -40.28 0.88
CA GLY A 142 8.25 -40.51 -0.30
C GLY A 142 8.14 -39.28 -1.20
N GLY A 143 7.82 -39.52 -2.47
CA GLY A 143 7.78 -38.50 -3.52
C GLY A 143 9.13 -38.29 -4.20
N SER A 144 9.10 -37.93 -5.48
CA SER A 144 10.28 -37.61 -6.29
C SER A 144 10.24 -36.14 -6.73
N VAL A 145 11.42 -35.52 -6.88
CA VAL A 145 11.54 -34.17 -7.43
C VAL A 145 12.35 -34.17 -8.72
N GLN A 146 11.85 -33.48 -9.75
CA GLN A 146 12.53 -33.35 -11.03
C GLN A 146 13.89 -32.64 -10.85
N LEU A 147 14.94 -33.25 -11.39
CA LEU A 147 16.24 -32.63 -11.58
C LEU A 147 16.36 -32.09 -13.00
N TYR A 148 17.14 -31.03 -13.14
CA TYR A 148 17.38 -30.33 -14.40
C TYR A 148 18.89 -30.20 -14.62
N LYS A 149 19.33 -30.21 -15.88
CA LYS A 149 20.71 -29.93 -16.29
C LYS A 149 20.68 -28.82 -17.33
N CYS A 150 21.47 -27.77 -17.12
CA CYS A 150 21.77 -26.80 -18.18
C CYS A 150 22.78 -27.42 -19.15
N LYS A 151 22.52 -27.33 -20.46
CA LYS A 151 23.44 -27.82 -21.49
C LYS A 151 24.72 -26.97 -21.52
N ASP A 152 24.59 -25.65 -21.44
CA ASP A 152 25.67 -24.69 -21.66
C ASP A 152 26.71 -24.68 -20.53
N CYS A 153 26.28 -24.64 -19.26
CA CYS A 153 27.20 -24.71 -18.11
C CYS A 153 27.34 -26.11 -17.49
N GLY A 154 26.66 -27.13 -18.02
CA GLY A 154 26.67 -28.51 -17.54
C GLY A 154 26.08 -28.78 -16.14
N LYS A 155 25.84 -27.74 -15.33
CA LYS A 155 25.42 -27.86 -13.92
C LYS A 155 24.01 -28.46 -13.76
N LYS A 156 23.86 -29.32 -12.75
CA LYS A 156 22.58 -29.92 -12.35
C LYS A 156 21.92 -29.12 -11.21
N PHE A 157 20.60 -28.93 -11.25
CA PHE A 157 19.86 -28.18 -10.23
C PHE A 157 18.37 -28.56 -10.16
N ARG A 158 17.65 -27.88 -9.27
CA ARG A 158 16.19 -27.84 -9.16
C ARG A 158 15.72 -26.39 -9.27
N HIS A 159 14.54 -26.19 -9.85
CA HIS A 159 13.80 -24.93 -9.86
C HIS A 159 13.12 -24.71 -8.50
N ASN A 160 13.93 -24.37 -7.49
CA ASN A 160 13.47 -24.17 -6.11
C ASN A 160 14.09 -22.90 -5.49
N LEU A 161 14.17 -21.81 -6.25
CA LEU A 161 14.71 -20.52 -5.82
C LEU A 161 13.94 -19.98 -4.60
N GLY A 162 14.64 -19.75 -3.49
CA GLY A 162 14.05 -19.35 -2.21
C GLY A 162 13.58 -20.52 -1.35
N PHE A 163 13.50 -21.73 -1.92
CA PHE A 163 13.06 -22.96 -1.25
C PHE A 163 14.20 -23.99 -1.26
N GLU A 164 15.45 -23.53 -1.18
CA GLU A 164 16.63 -24.37 -1.01
C GLU A 164 16.50 -25.27 0.24
N ARG A 165 16.93 -26.54 0.10
CA ARG A 165 16.91 -27.58 1.15
C ARG A 165 15.51 -27.95 1.72
N LYS A 166 14.41 -27.40 1.19
CA LYS A 166 13.05 -27.82 1.57
C LYS A 166 12.66 -29.16 0.91
N GLN A 167 11.74 -29.88 1.57
CA GLN A 167 11.14 -31.13 1.07
C GLN A 167 9.74 -30.89 0.49
N ALA A 168 8.92 -30.08 1.16
CA ALA A 168 7.65 -29.60 0.63
C ALA A 168 7.87 -28.65 -0.56
N THR A 169 6.90 -28.57 -1.45
CA THR A 169 6.96 -27.70 -2.63
C THR A 169 6.81 -26.22 -2.25
N PRO A 170 7.24 -25.27 -3.09
CA PRO A 170 7.02 -23.84 -2.85
C PRO A 170 5.55 -23.49 -2.60
N GLU A 171 4.62 -24.15 -3.28
CA GLU A 171 3.18 -23.91 -3.22
C GLU A 171 2.60 -24.39 -1.88
N GLN A 172 3.00 -25.58 -1.43
CA GLN A 172 2.62 -26.12 -0.11
C GLN A 172 3.12 -25.22 1.03
N ILE A 173 4.32 -24.66 0.87
CA ILE A 173 4.94 -23.78 1.87
C ILE A 173 4.28 -22.40 1.88
N THR A 174 4.03 -21.81 0.71
CA THR A 174 3.41 -20.48 0.60
C THR A 174 1.96 -20.51 1.06
N MET A 175 1.20 -21.56 0.73
CA MET A 175 -0.13 -21.82 1.31
C MET A 175 -0.09 -21.97 2.83
N ALA A 176 0.91 -22.66 3.38
CA ALA A 176 1.07 -22.78 4.84
C ALA A 176 1.37 -21.43 5.52
N VAL A 177 2.13 -20.55 4.85
CA VAL A 177 2.43 -19.20 5.34
C VAL A 177 1.19 -18.30 5.24
N ASP A 178 0.46 -18.36 4.13
CA ASP A 178 -0.77 -17.61 3.89
C ASP A 178 -1.85 -17.93 4.93
N LEU A 179 -2.18 -19.20 5.11
CA LEU A 179 -3.15 -19.68 6.10
C LEU A 179 -2.84 -19.18 7.52
N VAL A 180 -1.55 -19.08 7.88
CA VAL A 180 -1.14 -18.59 9.19
C VAL A 180 -1.40 -17.09 9.37
N PHE A 181 -1.28 -16.28 8.31
CA PHE A 181 -1.50 -14.84 8.37
C PHE A 181 -2.95 -14.42 8.05
N SER A 182 -3.69 -15.19 7.26
CA SER A 182 -5.14 -15.03 7.11
C SER A 182 -5.93 -15.35 8.39
N GLY A 183 -5.31 -16.10 9.33
CA GLY A 183 -5.71 -16.12 10.73
C GLY A 183 -5.55 -17.45 11.46
N LEU A 184 -5.21 -18.55 10.78
CA LEU A 184 -5.15 -19.87 11.40
C LEU A 184 -3.95 -19.99 12.36
N SER A 185 -4.13 -20.73 13.45
CA SER A 185 -3.00 -21.15 14.28
C SER A 185 -2.12 -22.13 13.50
N THR A 186 -0.84 -22.28 13.87
CA THR A 186 0.05 -23.24 13.21
C THR A 186 -0.43 -24.70 13.35
N ARG A 187 -1.22 -25.01 14.40
CA ARG A 187 -1.89 -26.31 14.58
C ARG A 187 -3.09 -26.46 13.64
N LYS A 188 -3.97 -25.46 13.55
CA LYS A 188 -5.10 -25.48 12.58
C LYS A 188 -4.59 -25.53 11.14
N THR A 189 -3.50 -24.84 10.83
CA THR A 189 -2.83 -24.88 9.52
C THR A 189 -2.30 -26.28 9.22
N ALA A 190 -1.54 -26.90 10.13
CA ALA A 190 -1.06 -28.27 9.96
C ALA A 190 -2.21 -29.29 9.80
N PHE A 191 -3.35 -29.07 10.47
CA PHE A 191 -4.55 -29.87 10.31
C PHE A 191 -5.20 -29.69 8.91
N ALA A 192 -5.37 -28.45 8.45
CA ALA A 192 -5.88 -28.16 7.10
C ALA A 192 -5.00 -28.79 6.00
N LEU A 193 -3.68 -28.65 6.13
CA LEU A 193 -2.69 -29.25 5.24
C LEU A 193 -2.77 -30.80 5.26
N LYS A 194 -3.02 -31.42 6.42
CA LYS A 194 -3.25 -32.87 6.51
C LYS A 194 -4.47 -33.31 5.69
N GLY A 195 -5.53 -32.51 5.63
CA GLY A 195 -6.70 -32.75 4.78
C GLY A 195 -6.36 -32.76 3.28
N MET A 196 -5.35 -31.98 2.88
CA MET A 196 -4.77 -31.97 1.52
C MET A 196 -3.64 -33.01 1.34
N ASN A 197 -3.57 -34.03 2.21
CA ASN A 197 -2.52 -35.06 2.27
C ASN A 197 -1.07 -34.52 2.52
N ILE A 198 -0.91 -33.26 2.92
CA ILE A 198 0.38 -32.64 3.23
C ILE A 198 0.72 -32.88 4.72
N LYS A 199 1.45 -33.97 4.99
CA LYS A 199 1.80 -34.40 6.36
C LYS A 199 2.94 -33.58 6.97
N VAL A 200 2.62 -32.46 7.62
CA VAL A 200 3.57 -31.57 8.31
C VAL A 200 3.23 -31.35 9.79
N THR A 201 4.24 -31.06 10.62
CA THR A 201 4.02 -30.71 12.02
C THR A 201 3.72 -29.23 12.19
N HIS A 202 3.02 -28.84 13.25
CA HIS A 202 2.78 -27.42 13.57
C HIS A 202 4.08 -26.62 13.79
N GLN A 203 5.16 -27.28 14.23
CA GLN A 203 6.48 -26.66 14.37
C GLN A 203 7.14 -26.44 13.00
N THR A 204 6.94 -27.33 12.03
CA THR A 204 7.37 -27.14 10.64
C THR A 204 6.70 -25.89 10.04
N VAL A 205 5.39 -25.75 10.23
CA VAL A 205 4.63 -24.56 9.80
C VAL A 205 5.18 -23.29 10.48
N LEU A 206 5.39 -23.31 11.80
CA LEU A 206 5.97 -22.15 12.53
C LEU A 206 7.36 -21.76 12.01
N ASN A 207 8.21 -22.75 11.72
CA ASN A 207 9.55 -22.52 11.18
C ASN A 207 9.48 -21.84 9.80
N TRP A 208 8.63 -22.34 8.89
CA TRP A 208 8.39 -21.71 7.59
C TRP A 208 7.86 -20.28 7.73
N THR A 209 6.80 -20.08 8.52
CA THR A 209 6.26 -18.73 8.79
C THR A 209 7.36 -17.78 9.26
N THR A 210 8.20 -18.19 10.21
CA THR A 210 9.26 -17.35 10.77
C THR A 210 10.38 -17.05 9.77
N GLU A 211 10.80 -18.06 9.02
CA GLU A 211 11.87 -17.97 8.02
C GLU A 211 11.48 -17.05 6.87
N TYR A 212 10.34 -17.30 6.23
CA TYR A 212 9.91 -16.53 5.07
C TYR A 212 9.42 -15.13 5.42
N SER A 213 8.84 -14.92 6.61
CA SER A 213 8.55 -13.56 7.08
C SER A 213 9.83 -12.75 7.14
N ARG A 214 10.90 -13.26 7.75
CA ARG A 214 12.20 -12.56 7.86
C ARG A 214 12.87 -12.33 6.49
N LEU A 215 12.75 -13.27 5.57
CA LEU A 215 13.28 -13.14 4.21
C LEU A 215 12.55 -12.03 3.43
N MET A 216 11.22 -12.03 3.46
CA MET A 216 10.39 -11.03 2.79
C MET A 216 10.53 -9.64 3.45
N ASP A 217 10.59 -9.54 4.78
CA ASP A 217 10.72 -8.27 5.53
C ASP A 217 11.99 -7.52 5.10
N LYS A 218 13.12 -8.22 5.06
CA LYS A 218 14.42 -7.70 4.62
C LYS A 218 14.47 -7.28 3.15
N PHE A 219 13.61 -7.85 2.30
CA PHE A 219 13.51 -7.47 0.90
C PHE A 219 12.60 -6.24 0.75
N MET A 220 11.45 -6.25 1.41
CA MET A 220 10.47 -5.15 1.37
C MET A 220 10.98 -3.87 2.02
N ASP A 221 11.84 -3.95 3.05
CA ASP A 221 12.50 -2.76 3.63
C ASP A 221 13.47 -2.05 2.68
N LYS A 222 13.78 -2.64 1.51
CA LYS A 222 14.54 -1.97 0.44
C LYS A 222 13.65 -1.18 -0.53
N ILE A 223 12.32 -1.33 -0.45
CA ILE A 223 11.35 -0.77 -1.39
C ILE A 223 10.64 0.41 -0.71
N GLN A 224 10.69 1.58 -1.35
CA GLN A 224 10.07 2.81 -0.85
C GLN A 224 8.61 2.90 -1.35
N PRO A 225 7.59 2.83 -0.48
CA PRO A 225 6.19 3.00 -0.86
C PRO A 225 5.84 4.46 -1.14
N GLN A 226 4.93 4.69 -2.08
CA GLN A 226 4.30 5.98 -2.33
C GLN A 226 3.14 6.22 -1.34
N VAL A 227 3.47 6.61 -0.11
CA VAL A 227 2.46 6.95 0.90
C VAL A 227 1.94 8.38 0.71
N GLY A 228 0.70 8.63 1.15
CA GLY A 228 0.03 9.92 1.14
C GLY A 228 0.64 10.98 2.06
N GLU A 229 -0.09 12.07 2.26
CA GLU A 229 0.33 13.23 3.06
C GLU A 229 -0.22 13.23 4.49
N GLN A 230 -1.21 12.39 4.78
CA GLN A 230 -1.82 12.25 6.11
C GLN A 230 -1.47 10.88 6.71
N TRP A 231 -0.74 10.84 7.83
CA TRP A 231 -0.44 9.58 8.52
C TRP A 231 -1.19 9.51 9.86
N ARG A 232 -1.63 8.31 10.24
CA ARG A 232 -2.27 8.00 11.53
C ARG A 232 -1.33 7.16 12.39
N THR A 233 -1.25 7.43 13.68
CA THR A 233 -0.47 6.61 14.64
C THR A 233 -1.27 6.36 15.92
N ASP A 234 -1.17 5.14 16.44
CA ASP A 234 -1.96 4.67 17.59
C ASP A 234 -1.21 3.54 18.32
N GLU A 235 -1.65 3.21 19.52
CA GLU A 235 -1.09 2.17 20.38
C GLU A 235 -2.05 1.01 20.62
N LEU A 236 -1.62 -0.21 20.27
CA LEU A 236 -2.37 -1.42 20.54
C LEU A 236 -1.72 -2.25 21.64
N TYR A 237 -2.45 -2.47 22.73
CA TYR A 237 -2.09 -3.44 23.74
C TYR A 237 -1.99 -4.87 23.15
N LEU A 238 -0.87 -5.57 23.40
CA LEU A 238 -0.63 -6.97 23.06
C LEU A 238 -0.11 -7.76 24.28
N LYS A 239 -0.53 -9.02 24.41
CA LYS A 239 0.05 -9.97 25.37
C LYS A 239 1.26 -10.70 24.78
N ILE A 240 2.46 -10.51 25.36
CA ILE A 240 3.71 -11.18 24.93
C ILE A 240 4.36 -11.89 26.12
N LYS A 241 4.58 -13.21 26.00
CA LYS A 241 5.05 -14.11 27.09
C LYS A 241 4.22 -14.04 28.39
N GLY A 242 2.94 -13.64 28.30
CA GLY A 242 2.10 -13.39 29.46
C GLY A 242 2.11 -11.93 29.93
N ASN A 243 3.17 -11.18 29.63
CA ASN A 243 3.34 -9.78 30.01
C ASN A 243 2.56 -8.84 29.08
N ARG A 244 2.23 -7.67 29.62
CA ARG A 244 1.59 -6.59 28.87
C ARG A 244 2.63 -5.78 28.11
N LYS A 245 2.41 -5.56 26.80
CA LYS A 245 3.24 -4.72 25.94
C LYS A 245 2.38 -3.91 24.98
N TYR A 246 2.97 -2.88 24.37
CA TYR A 246 2.28 -1.96 23.47
C TYR A 246 2.93 -2.01 22.09
N LEU A 247 2.12 -2.25 21.06
CA LEU A 247 2.52 -2.12 19.66
C LEU A 247 2.04 -0.76 19.17
N PHE A 248 2.99 0.15 18.99
CA PHE A 248 2.77 1.38 18.25
C PHE A 248 2.81 1.06 16.75
N ALA A 249 1.85 1.58 15.99
CA ALA A 249 1.76 1.38 14.54
C ALA A 249 1.47 2.71 13.85
N MET A 250 2.17 2.97 12.74
CA MET A 250 1.97 4.15 11.89
C MET A 250 1.47 3.73 10.51
N LEU A 251 0.30 4.24 10.13
CA LEU A 251 -0.47 3.87 8.95
C LEU A 251 -0.64 5.09 8.02
N ASP A 252 -0.53 4.89 6.71
CA ASP A 252 -0.91 5.92 5.74
C ASP A 252 -2.44 6.02 5.58
N SER A 253 -2.97 7.24 5.54
CA SER A 253 -4.41 7.50 5.55
C SER A 253 -5.10 7.35 4.20
N GLU A 254 -4.32 7.36 3.12
CA GLU A 254 -4.80 7.30 1.74
C GLU A 254 -4.69 5.87 1.22
N THR A 255 -3.51 5.27 1.35
CA THR A 255 -3.18 3.92 0.85
C THR A 255 -3.43 2.81 1.87
N ARG A 256 -3.64 3.12 3.16
CA ARG A 256 -3.66 2.16 4.28
C ARG A 256 -2.34 1.39 4.46
N PHE A 257 -1.24 1.86 3.87
CA PHE A 257 0.04 1.16 4.00
C PHE A 257 0.58 1.26 5.43
N TRP A 258 0.93 0.12 6.03
CA TRP A 258 1.56 0.08 7.35
C TRP A 258 3.05 0.42 7.21
N ILE A 259 3.40 1.67 7.54
CA ILE A 259 4.70 2.29 7.31
C ILE A 259 5.73 1.81 8.34
N ALA A 260 5.42 1.95 9.63
CA ALA A 260 6.35 1.70 10.73
C ALA A 260 5.66 1.09 11.95
N LYS A 261 6.47 0.46 12.81
CA LYS A 261 6.01 -0.22 14.03
C LYS A 261 7.06 -0.17 15.13
N MET A 262 6.62 -0.12 16.37
CA MET A 262 7.49 -0.25 17.54
C MET A 262 6.79 -1.05 18.64
N ILE A 263 7.53 -1.96 19.28
CA ILE A 263 7.04 -2.67 20.47
C ILE A 263 7.69 -2.02 21.68
N ALA A 264 6.87 -1.60 22.65
CA ALA A 264 7.32 -1.00 23.89
C ALA A 264 6.72 -1.73 25.11
N THR A 265 7.27 -1.42 26.28
CA THR A 265 6.95 -2.03 27.57
C THR A 265 5.91 -1.24 28.35
N HIS A 266 5.96 0.10 28.28
CA HIS A 266 5.10 0.99 29.06
C HIS A 266 4.17 1.79 28.14
N LYS A 267 2.91 1.97 28.56
CA LYS A 267 1.94 2.83 27.88
C LYS A 267 2.40 4.29 28.00
N GLY A 268 2.33 5.08 26.94
CA GLY A 268 2.54 6.54 26.97
C GLY A 268 3.93 7.07 27.40
N ASN A 269 4.81 6.27 28.00
CA ASN A 269 6.08 6.72 28.58
C ASN A 269 7.32 6.38 27.72
N ASP A 270 7.28 5.29 26.95
CA ASP A 270 8.44 4.87 26.14
C ASP A 270 8.60 5.82 24.91
N ASP A 271 9.84 6.21 24.57
CA ASP A 271 10.12 7.13 23.45
C ASP A 271 9.77 6.48 22.10
N VAL A 272 8.72 6.98 21.44
CA VAL A 272 8.25 6.51 20.13
C VAL A 272 8.98 7.16 18.94
N ALA A 273 9.94 8.08 19.18
CA ALA A 273 10.76 8.68 18.12
C ALA A 273 11.51 7.67 17.22
N PRO A 274 11.92 6.46 17.67
CA PRO A 274 12.46 5.43 16.77
C PRO A 274 11.47 5.00 15.69
N MET A 275 10.18 4.90 16.00
CA MET A 275 9.13 4.60 15.01
C MET A 275 8.99 5.73 13.98
N PHE A 276 9.05 6.98 14.42
CA PHE A 276 8.97 8.15 13.55
C PHE A 276 10.21 8.24 12.63
N LYS A 277 11.40 7.94 13.14
CA LYS A 277 12.62 7.79 12.33
C LYS A 277 12.49 6.67 11.30
N GLN A 278 11.93 5.52 11.69
CA GLN A 278 11.65 4.41 10.76
C GLN A 278 10.68 4.85 9.67
N ALA A 279 9.56 5.48 10.02
CA ALA A 279 8.55 5.93 9.06
C ALA A 279 9.12 6.94 8.06
N LYS A 280 9.86 7.95 8.54
CA LYS A 280 10.58 8.92 7.69
C LYS A 280 11.57 8.25 6.74
N LYS A 281 12.28 7.21 7.20
CA LYS A 281 13.22 6.44 6.36
C LYS A 281 12.48 5.59 5.31
N VAL A 282 11.40 4.90 5.69
CA VAL A 282 10.64 4.02 4.80
C VAL A 282 9.92 4.84 3.72
N ALA A 283 9.24 5.92 4.10
CA ALA A 283 8.54 6.79 3.14
C ALA A 283 9.47 7.74 2.37
N GLY A 284 10.68 8.01 2.89
CA GLY A 284 11.62 9.02 2.37
C GLY A 284 11.12 10.48 2.51
N LYS A 285 10.03 10.72 3.24
CA LYS A 285 9.45 12.04 3.52
C LYS A 285 8.88 12.09 4.94
N VAL A 286 8.41 13.25 5.36
CA VAL A 286 7.51 13.41 6.53
C VAL A 286 6.10 13.72 6.01
N PRO A 287 5.02 13.43 6.76
CA PRO A 287 3.67 13.76 6.33
C PRO A 287 3.41 15.26 6.48
N THR A 288 2.50 15.81 5.68
CA THR A 288 1.93 17.15 5.96
C THR A 288 1.08 17.15 7.23
N THR A 289 0.36 16.06 7.51
CA THR A 289 -0.51 15.93 8.70
C THR A 289 -0.27 14.61 9.41
N LEU A 290 -0.02 14.68 10.72
CA LEU A 290 -0.01 13.52 11.62
C LEU A 290 -1.25 13.56 12.51
N ILE A 291 -1.95 12.43 12.60
CA ILE A 291 -3.09 12.23 13.51
C ILE A 291 -2.71 11.18 14.55
N SER A 292 -2.89 11.46 15.83
CA SER A 292 -2.74 10.48 16.91
C SER A 292 -3.82 10.64 17.99
N ASP A 293 -3.93 9.63 18.85
CA ASP A 293 -4.60 9.79 20.16
C ASP A 293 -3.79 10.75 21.07
N LYS A 294 -4.40 11.21 22.17
CA LYS A 294 -3.91 12.26 23.10
C LYS A 294 -2.65 11.89 23.91
N ALA A 295 -1.96 10.79 23.59
CA ALA A 295 -0.79 10.34 24.32
C ALA A 295 0.43 11.25 24.10
N ALA A 296 1.00 11.77 25.18
CA ALA A 296 2.06 12.79 25.15
C ALA A 296 3.36 12.34 24.43
N ASN A 297 3.66 11.03 24.41
CA ASN A 297 4.81 10.49 23.69
C ASN A 297 4.74 10.73 22.18
N PHE A 298 3.56 10.66 21.54
CA PHE A 298 3.42 11.00 20.12
C PHE A 298 3.75 12.47 19.87
N HIS A 299 3.25 13.38 20.70
CA HIS A 299 3.54 14.82 20.59
C HIS A 299 5.01 15.15 20.80
N HIS A 300 5.68 14.48 21.75
CA HIS A 300 7.12 14.61 21.96
C HIS A 300 7.93 14.07 20.77
N ALA A 301 7.56 12.91 20.22
CA ALA A 301 8.21 12.33 19.05
C ALA A 301 8.03 13.19 17.79
N TRP A 302 6.83 13.74 17.56
CA TRP A 302 6.54 14.70 16.48
C TRP A 302 7.43 15.94 16.59
N LYS A 303 7.45 16.61 17.76
CA LYS A 303 8.33 17.77 18.02
C LYS A 303 9.81 17.47 17.75
N LYS A 304 10.25 16.23 18.02
CA LYS A 304 11.65 15.79 17.91
C LYS A 304 12.06 15.35 16.50
N GLN A 305 11.13 14.91 15.65
CA GLN A 305 11.43 14.29 14.34
C GLN A 305 10.82 14.98 13.12
N TYR A 306 9.62 15.54 13.24
CA TYR A 306 8.82 16.05 12.11
C TYR A 306 8.63 17.58 12.15
N LYS A 307 8.69 18.20 13.33
CA LYS A 307 8.75 19.67 13.42
C LYS A 307 10.08 20.17 12.87
N THR A 308 10.04 21.13 11.95
CA THR A 308 11.21 21.74 11.32
C THR A 308 11.76 22.85 12.23
N LYS A 309 13.09 23.01 12.24
CA LYS A 309 13.76 24.11 12.96
C LYS A 309 13.85 25.41 12.16
N ASN A 310 13.52 25.36 10.86
CA ASN A 310 13.58 26.46 9.91
C ASN A 310 12.16 26.90 9.54
N PHE A 311 11.85 28.17 9.79
CA PHE A 311 10.53 28.79 9.57
C PHE A 311 10.10 28.86 8.09
N LEU A 312 11.03 28.67 7.15
CA LEU A 312 10.77 28.67 5.70
C LEU A 312 10.19 27.35 5.18
N HIS A 313 10.18 26.28 5.99
CA HIS A 313 9.60 25.00 5.59
C HIS A 313 8.26 24.76 6.27
N LYS A 314 7.30 24.20 5.54
CA LYS A 314 6.00 23.84 6.09
C LYS A 314 6.17 22.71 7.12
N ASP A 315 5.85 23.01 8.37
CA ASP A 315 5.81 22.02 9.44
C ASP A 315 4.75 20.94 9.18
N THR A 316 5.04 19.70 9.60
CA THR A 316 4.00 18.67 9.77
C THR A 316 3.02 19.15 10.84
N GLU A 317 1.74 19.28 10.51
CA GLU A 317 0.69 19.57 11.49
C GLU A 317 0.40 18.34 12.35
N HIS A 318 0.25 18.50 13.67
CA HIS A 318 -0.04 17.41 14.61
C HIS A 318 -1.41 17.55 15.28
N ILE A 319 -2.36 16.77 14.76
CA ILE A 319 -3.73 16.72 15.23
C ILE A 319 -3.82 15.64 16.30
N HIS A 320 -4.08 16.08 17.53
CA HIS A 320 -4.09 15.25 18.74
C HIS A 320 -5.49 15.11 19.35
N ASP A 321 -6.46 15.90 18.91
CA ASP A 321 -7.87 15.80 19.33
C ASP A 321 -8.69 14.94 18.36
N VAL A 322 -8.63 13.62 18.55
CA VAL A 322 -9.63 12.68 18.05
C VAL A 322 -10.81 12.66 19.04
N ALA A 323 -11.64 13.70 18.99
CA ALA A 323 -12.88 13.76 19.77
C ALA A 323 -13.99 12.92 19.09
N PHE A 324 -14.93 12.37 19.86
CA PHE A 324 -16.06 11.58 19.32
C PHE A 324 -17.05 12.43 18.49
N ASP A 325 -16.92 13.75 18.62
CA ASP A 325 -17.78 14.83 18.17
C ASP A 325 -17.46 15.36 16.74
N GLY A 326 -16.73 14.56 15.94
CA GLY A 326 -17.04 14.47 14.49
C GLY A 326 -16.06 15.04 13.47
N ILE A 327 -14.88 15.55 13.85
CA ILE A 327 -13.96 16.19 12.88
C ILE A 327 -12.88 15.21 12.34
N HIS A 328 -12.37 14.28 13.15
CA HIS A 328 -11.39 13.27 12.71
C HIS A 328 -11.68 11.89 13.30
N HIS A 329 -12.13 10.94 12.46
CA HIS A 329 -12.46 9.59 12.89
C HIS A 329 -11.24 8.64 12.93
N ASN A 330 -11.04 7.91 14.03
CA ASN A 330 -9.99 6.89 14.16
C ASN A 330 -10.40 5.52 13.54
N ASN A 331 -11.59 5.41 12.95
CA ASN A 331 -12.18 4.18 12.42
C ASN A 331 -11.24 3.40 11.47
N GLN A 332 -10.35 4.10 10.73
CA GLN A 332 -9.34 3.44 9.89
C GLN A 332 -8.34 2.60 10.71
N MET A 333 -7.88 3.14 11.84
CA MET A 333 -6.93 2.48 12.72
C MET A 333 -7.61 1.40 13.56
N GLU A 334 -8.84 1.65 14.03
CA GLU A 334 -9.66 0.61 14.68
C GLU A 334 -9.89 -0.58 13.75
N SER A 335 -10.23 -0.31 12.47
CA SER A 335 -10.36 -1.32 11.43
C SER A 335 -9.06 -2.09 11.23
N PHE A 336 -7.92 -1.41 11.09
CA PHE A 336 -6.59 -2.03 11.01
C PHE A 336 -6.28 -2.91 12.23
N ASN A 337 -6.46 -2.38 13.44
CA ASN A 337 -6.22 -3.05 14.71
C ASN A 337 -7.09 -4.30 14.85
N GLY A 338 -8.39 -4.20 14.57
CA GLY A 338 -9.32 -5.30 14.55
C GLY A 338 -8.93 -6.36 13.52
N ALA A 339 -8.82 -5.94 12.26
CA ALA A 339 -8.71 -6.78 11.08
C ALA A 339 -7.34 -7.47 10.92
N THR A 340 -6.25 -6.87 11.40
CA THR A 340 -4.87 -7.40 11.23
C THR A 340 -4.31 -7.97 12.54
N LEU A 341 -4.52 -7.29 13.67
CA LEU A 341 -3.84 -7.63 14.93
C LEU A 341 -4.72 -8.46 15.87
N ARG A 342 -5.97 -8.04 16.12
CA ARG A 342 -6.86 -8.72 17.08
C ARG A 342 -7.31 -10.11 16.64
N HIS A 343 -7.55 -10.36 15.35
CA HIS A 343 -7.81 -11.73 14.85
C HIS A 343 -6.67 -12.69 15.22
N ARG A 344 -5.41 -12.24 15.10
CA ARG A 344 -4.25 -13.07 15.43
C ARG A 344 -4.12 -13.32 16.93
N GLU A 345 -4.35 -12.31 17.75
CA GLU A 345 -4.33 -12.43 19.21
C GLU A 345 -5.35 -13.46 19.72
N LYS A 346 -6.60 -13.38 19.24
CA LYS A 346 -7.69 -14.32 19.56
C LYS A 346 -7.29 -15.78 19.29
N VAL A 347 -6.60 -16.05 18.18
CA VAL A 347 -6.25 -17.42 17.76
C VAL A 347 -4.96 -17.95 18.40
N CYS A 348 -3.99 -17.09 18.72
CA CYS A 348 -2.69 -17.50 19.26
C CYS A 348 -2.54 -17.36 20.78
N ARG A 349 -3.47 -16.67 21.48
CA ARG A 349 -3.40 -16.38 22.92
C ARG A 349 -2.11 -15.63 23.32
N GLY A 350 -1.70 -14.68 22.49
CA GLY A 350 -0.50 -13.86 22.65
C GLY A 350 0.75 -14.36 21.89
N LEU A 351 1.81 -13.56 21.91
CA LEU A 351 3.09 -13.86 21.24
C LEU A 351 4.10 -14.49 22.23
N LYS A 352 5.01 -15.33 21.72
CA LYS A 352 6.02 -16.03 22.56
C LYS A 352 7.36 -15.30 22.69
N LYS A 353 7.61 -14.27 21.89
CA LYS A 353 8.83 -13.46 21.88
C LYS A 353 8.48 -12.05 21.43
N ASP A 354 9.27 -11.06 21.86
CA ASP A 354 9.10 -9.65 21.50
C ASP A 354 9.49 -9.43 20.03
N ASP A 355 10.70 -9.82 19.64
CA ASP A 355 11.13 -9.96 18.23
C ASP A 355 10.46 -11.19 17.58
N SER A 356 9.13 -11.18 17.52
CA SER A 356 8.38 -12.15 16.75
C SER A 356 8.33 -11.72 15.28
N SER A 357 9.02 -12.49 14.45
CA SER A 357 8.83 -12.55 12.99
C SER A 357 7.37 -12.52 12.53
N ILE A 358 6.43 -12.97 13.38
CA ILE A 358 4.98 -12.91 13.14
C ILE A 358 4.49 -11.46 12.94
N ILE A 359 4.99 -10.47 13.70
CA ILE A 359 4.54 -9.06 13.54
C ILE A 359 5.05 -8.50 12.20
N SER A 360 6.27 -8.84 11.80
CA SER A 360 6.77 -8.51 10.45
C SER A 360 5.95 -9.21 9.36
N GLY A 361 5.65 -10.48 9.54
CA GLY A 361 4.78 -11.25 8.64
C GLY A 361 3.35 -10.69 8.52
N LEU A 362 2.79 -10.17 9.62
CA LEU A 362 1.51 -9.46 9.61
C LEU A 362 1.59 -8.14 8.84
N ARG A 363 2.69 -7.37 8.97
CA ARG A 363 2.93 -6.18 8.12
C ARG A 363 2.99 -6.56 6.64
N ILE A 364 3.73 -7.62 6.31
CA ILE A 364 3.86 -8.10 4.93
C ILE A 364 2.50 -8.56 4.39
N TYR A 365 1.76 -9.36 5.15
CA TYR A 365 0.44 -9.84 4.76
C TYR A 365 -0.56 -8.70 4.58
N HIS A 366 -0.61 -7.75 5.53
CA HIS A 366 -1.47 -6.57 5.44
C HIS A 366 -1.15 -5.69 4.22
N ASN A 367 0.12 -5.34 4.01
CA ASN A 367 0.51 -4.45 2.91
C ASN A 367 0.42 -5.13 1.54
N PHE A 368 0.98 -6.34 1.40
CA PHE A 368 1.32 -6.90 0.09
C PHE A 368 0.43 -8.06 -0.37
N VAL A 369 -0.27 -8.75 0.54
CA VAL A 369 -1.05 -9.96 0.20
C VAL A 369 -2.54 -9.70 0.26
N ARG A 370 -3.01 -9.12 1.36
CA ARG A 370 -4.43 -8.98 1.68
C ARG A 370 -5.06 -7.78 0.95
N PRO A 371 -6.13 -7.99 0.17
CA PRO A 371 -7.00 -6.91 -0.31
C PRO A 371 -7.62 -6.10 0.83
N HIS A 372 -7.72 -4.78 0.66
CA HIS A 372 -8.29 -3.89 1.66
C HIS A 372 -9.63 -3.31 1.19
N LEU A 373 -10.73 -3.66 1.89
CA LEU A 373 -12.10 -3.28 1.52
C LEU A 373 -12.32 -1.76 1.40
N GLY A 374 -11.56 -0.95 2.14
CA GLY A 374 -11.59 0.51 2.07
C GLY A 374 -10.71 1.14 0.98
N LEU A 375 -10.20 0.35 0.03
CA LEU A 375 -9.44 0.80 -1.15
C LEU A 375 -10.21 0.44 -2.44
N PRO A 376 -10.07 1.22 -3.52
CA PRO A 376 -10.72 0.93 -4.80
C PRO A 376 -10.25 -0.41 -5.38
N ASN A 377 -11.10 -1.02 -6.21
CA ASN A 377 -10.80 -2.23 -6.99
C ASN A 377 -10.23 -3.42 -6.19
N ASN A 378 -10.53 -3.49 -4.89
CA ASN A 378 -10.01 -4.52 -3.98
C ASN A 378 -8.46 -4.60 -3.97
N MET A 379 -7.80 -3.44 -4.13
CA MET A 379 -6.34 -3.34 -4.08
C MET A 379 -5.79 -3.69 -2.70
N THR A 380 -4.54 -4.17 -2.66
CA THR A 380 -3.76 -4.20 -1.42
C THR A 380 -3.22 -2.80 -1.09
N PRO A 381 -2.87 -2.50 0.18
CA PRO A 381 -2.25 -1.24 0.54
C PRO A 381 -0.94 -0.95 -0.21
N ALA A 382 -0.19 -1.97 -0.58
CA ALA A 382 1.01 -1.84 -1.41
C ALA A 382 0.69 -1.39 -2.83
N GLU A 383 -0.36 -1.94 -3.45
CA GLU A 383 -0.78 -1.54 -4.80
C GLU A 383 -1.25 -0.08 -4.83
N ALA A 384 -2.03 0.33 -3.82
CA ALA A 384 -2.40 1.73 -3.63
C ALA A 384 -1.19 2.65 -3.36
N ALA A 385 -0.13 2.13 -2.73
CA ALA A 385 1.14 2.81 -2.52
C ALA A 385 2.16 2.60 -3.67
N GLY A 386 1.70 2.26 -4.88
CA GLY A 386 2.54 2.17 -6.07
C GLY A 386 3.50 0.96 -6.11
N ILE A 387 3.24 -0.11 -5.36
CA ILE A 387 4.01 -1.35 -5.39
C ILE A 387 3.13 -2.51 -5.85
N THR A 388 3.37 -2.99 -7.07
CA THR A 388 2.63 -4.12 -7.67
C THR A 388 3.46 -5.40 -7.57
N ILE A 389 2.84 -6.49 -7.12
CA ILE A 389 3.44 -7.84 -7.14
C ILE A 389 2.68 -8.68 -8.17
N GLU A 390 3.40 -9.17 -9.17
CA GLU A 390 2.82 -10.00 -10.21
C GLU A 390 2.62 -11.46 -9.77
N GLY A 391 1.64 -12.10 -10.42
CA GLY A 391 1.25 -13.49 -10.17
C GLY A 391 0.26 -13.66 -9.02
N GLU A 392 -0.58 -14.69 -9.13
CA GLU A 392 -1.64 -14.98 -8.16
C GLU A 392 -1.09 -15.23 -6.74
N ASN A 393 0.03 -15.97 -6.64
CA ASN A 393 0.66 -16.27 -5.36
C ASN A 393 1.71 -15.21 -5.02
N LYS A 394 1.25 -14.06 -4.53
CA LYS A 394 2.11 -12.93 -4.14
C LYS A 394 3.23 -13.33 -3.16
N ILE A 395 2.97 -14.23 -2.21
CA ILE A 395 3.99 -14.73 -1.26
C ILE A 395 5.10 -15.51 -1.99
N LEU A 396 4.76 -16.33 -2.99
CA LEU A 396 5.73 -17.04 -3.82
C LEU A 396 6.60 -16.07 -4.61
N THR A 397 6.01 -15.06 -5.25
CA THR A 397 6.73 -14.02 -5.99
C THR A 397 7.69 -13.25 -5.07
N MET A 398 7.21 -12.81 -3.90
CA MET A 398 8.04 -12.11 -2.90
C MET A 398 9.23 -12.96 -2.40
N ILE A 399 9.02 -14.25 -2.11
CA ILE A 399 10.11 -15.14 -1.66
C ILE A 399 11.14 -15.35 -2.77
N ARG A 400 10.71 -15.55 -4.02
CA ARG A 400 11.62 -15.72 -5.17
C ARG A 400 12.42 -14.43 -5.43
N ALA A 401 11.77 -13.27 -5.41
CA ALA A 401 12.41 -11.97 -5.58
C ALA A 401 13.44 -11.69 -4.48
N ALA A 402 13.06 -11.90 -3.21
CA ALA A 402 13.97 -11.79 -2.08
C ALA A 402 15.20 -12.70 -2.23
N ALA A 403 15.00 -13.97 -2.59
CA ALA A 403 16.07 -14.97 -2.77
C ALA A 403 16.94 -14.74 -4.01
N ARG A 404 16.49 -13.94 -4.98
CA ARG A 404 17.31 -13.43 -6.10
C ARG A 404 18.15 -12.23 -5.65
N SER A 405 17.64 -11.37 -4.77
CA SER A 405 18.33 -10.18 -4.26
C SER A 405 19.42 -10.42 -3.20
N THR A 406 19.60 -11.68 -2.78
CA THR A 406 20.58 -12.12 -1.77
C THR A 406 21.70 -12.98 -2.37
N LYS A 407 21.75 -13.10 -3.69
CA LYS A 407 22.80 -13.78 -4.46
C LYS A 407 23.48 -12.73 -5.35
#